data_AF-A0A2U9NLN4-F1
#
_entry.id   AF-A0A2U9NLN4-F1
#
_cell.length_a   1.000
_cell.length_b   1.000
_cell.length_c   1.000
_cell.angle_alpha   90.00
_cell.angle_beta   90.00
_cell.angle_gamma   90.00
#
_symmetry.space_group_name_H-M   'P 1'
#
loop_
_entity.id
_entity.type
_entity.pdbx_description
1 polymer ?
#
loop_
_entity_poly.entity_id
_entity_poly.type
_entity_poly.pdbx_seq_one_letter_code
_entity_poly.pdbx_strand_id
1 'polypeptide(L)'
;MDVYDRLKEIHQLVVSSSARWKEAHNMRFGSIDTPTPQPVPIDISRLQVVIPLTFHEEVRYYQLSSRAHGALARRLDEMLDLYAQQFHDSCCGLTQNAVPQLQALLPQILDKLRSSLQDHFETHGLPKLLETVKQYAEEHPPRPSTPPPPTRQSSVPAYEA
;
A
#
# COMPACT_ATOMS: atom_id res chain seq x y z
N MET A 1 56.84 10.11 -10.71
CA MET A 1 55.74 9.15 -10.90
C MET A 1 54.52 9.70 -10.20
N ASP A 2 53.41 9.77 -10.92
CA ASP A 2 52.13 10.26 -10.40
C ASP A 2 51.54 9.26 -9.39
N VAL A 3 50.85 9.76 -8.37
CA VAL A 3 50.17 8.93 -7.35
C VAL A 3 49.09 8.07 -8.00
N TYR A 4 48.47 8.58 -9.06
CA TYR A 4 47.45 7.86 -9.83
C TYR A 4 48.00 6.59 -10.51
N ASP A 5 49.21 6.67 -11.07
CA ASP A 5 49.87 5.53 -11.72
C ASP A 5 50.19 4.41 -10.72
N ARG A 6 50.66 4.78 -9.51
CA ARG A 6 50.92 3.81 -8.44
C ARG A 6 49.66 3.10 -7.95
N LEU A 7 48.54 3.82 -7.85
CA LEU A 7 47.24 3.23 -7.47
C LEU A 7 46.78 2.20 -8.50
N LYS A 8 46.97 2.49 -9.79
CA LYS A 8 46.62 1.58 -10.88
C LYS A 8 47.49 0.32 -10.86
N GLU A 9 48.78 0.44 -10.59
CA GLU A 9 49.70 -0.69 -10.43
C GLU A 9 49.32 -1.58 -9.24
N ILE A 10 48.98 -0.99 -8.09
CA ILE A 10 48.52 -1.74 -6.92
C ILE A 10 47.22 -2.49 -7.25
N HIS A 11 46.27 -1.83 -7.91
CA HIS A 11 45.02 -2.47 -8.32
C HIS A 11 45.27 -3.66 -9.26
N GLN A 12 46.15 -3.50 -10.25
CA GLN A 12 46.58 -4.58 -11.15
C GLN A 12 47.24 -5.74 -10.38
N LEU A 13 48.07 -5.44 -9.39
CA LEU A 13 48.72 -6.43 -8.55
C LEU A 13 47.71 -7.21 -7.69
N VAL A 14 46.72 -6.53 -7.12
CA VAL A 14 45.65 -7.18 -6.34
C VAL A 14 44.80 -8.08 -7.23
N VAL A 15 44.40 -7.59 -8.42
CA VAL A 15 43.61 -8.38 -9.37
C VAL A 15 44.38 -9.63 -9.82
N SER A 16 45.65 -9.47 -10.21
CA SER A 16 46.48 -10.60 -10.68
C SER A 16 46.81 -11.61 -9.58
N SER A 17 47.07 -11.16 -8.35
CA SER A 17 47.28 -12.05 -7.20
C SER A 17 46.01 -12.82 -6.83
N SER A 18 44.83 -12.18 -6.89
CA SER A 18 43.55 -12.86 -6.65
C SER A 18 43.28 -13.97 -7.67
N ALA A 19 43.61 -13.74 -8.95
CA ALA A 19 43.46 -14.74 -10.00
C ALA A 19 44.38 -15.95 -9.78
N ARG A 20 45.65 -15.71 -9.43
CA ARG A 20 46.62 -16.77 -9.12
C ARG A 20 46.21 -17.59 -7.90
N TRP A 21 45.69 -16.94 -6.86
CA TRP A 21 45.17 -17.65 -5.69
C TRP A 21 43.95 -18.51 -6.02
N LYS A 22 43.02 -17.99 -6.83
CA LYS A 22 41.86 -18.74 -7.29
C LYS A 22 42.27 -19.98 -8.11
N GLU A 23 43.24 -19.83 -9.01
CA GLU A 23 43.76 -20.93 -9.81
C GLU A 23 44.49 -21.98 -8.95
N ALA A 24 45.37 -21.55 -8.04
CA ALA A 24 46.07 -22.45 -7.11
C ALA A 24 45.10 -23.18 -6.18
N HIS A 25 44.06 -22.50 -5.72
CA HIS A 25 42.98 -23.11 -4.94
C HIS A 25 42.26 -24.18 -5.76
N ASN A 26 41.83 -23.85 -6.98
CA ASN A 26 41.12 -24.78 -7.86
C ASN A 26 41.94 -26.03 -8.20
N MET A 27 43.25 -25.89 -8.37
CA MET A 27 44.14 -27.04 -8.59
C MET A 27 44.27 -27.95 -7.37
N ARG A 28 44.28 -27.40 -6.15
CA ARG A 28 44.45 -28.19 -4.91
C ARG A 28 43.16 -28.78 -4.37
N PHE A 29 42.07 -28.04 -4.46
CA PHE A 29 40.83 -28.34 -3.74
C PHE A 29 39.63 -28.52 -4.66
N GLY A 30 39.81 -28.36 -5.98
CA GLY A 30 38.72 -28.37 -6.96
C GLY A 30 38.04 -27.01 -7.09
N SER A 31 37.17 -26.89 -8.10
CA SER A 31 36.34 -25.70 -8.27
C SER A 31 35.43 -25.55 -7.06
N ILE A 32 35.47 -24.38 -6.41
CA ILE A 32 34.38 -23.98 -5.54
C ILE A 32 33.25 -23.55 -6.48
N ASP A 33 32.51 -24.52 -6.99
CA ASP A 33 31.19 -24.27 -7.55
C ASP A 33 30.27 -24.01 -6.36
N THR A 34 30.41 -22.86 -5.72
CA THR A 34 29.36 -22.35 -4.85
C THR A 34 28.13 -22.28 -5.75
N PRO A 35 27.09 -23.11 -5.53
CA PRO A 35 25.89 -23.04 -6.33
C PRO A 35 25.43 -21.59 -6.22
N THR A 36 25.44 -20.88 -7.33
CA THR A 36 24.94 -19.51 -7.37
C THR A 36 23.47 -19.67 -7.00
N PRO A 37 23.02 -19.21 -5.82
CA PRO A 37 21.66 -19.45 -5.37
C PRO A 37 20.76 -18.86 -6.45
N GLN A 38 20.00 -19.73 -7.13
CA GLN A 38 19.03 -19.26 -8.09
C GLN A 38 18.03 -18.40 -7.30
N PRO A 39 17.81 -17.14 -7.70
CA PRO A 39 16.84 -16.30 -7.02
C PRO A 39 15.47 -17.00 -7.14
N VAL A 40 14.95 -17.43 -6.00
CA VAL A 40 13.59 -17.98 -5.94
C VAL A 40 12.66 -16.86 -6.41
N PRO A 41 11.76 -17.11 -7.38
CA PRO A 41 10.78 -16.12 -7.77
C PRO A 41 9.86 -15.84 -6.57
N ILE A 42 10.08 -14.72 -5.90
CA ILE A 42 9.19 -14.26 -4.83
C ILE A 42 8.01 -13.60 -5.51
N ASP A 43 6.84 -14.21 -5.43
CA ASP A 43 5.59 -13.60 -5.88
C ASP A 43 5.19 -12.50 -4.88
N ILE A 44 5.44 -11.25 -5.26
CA ILE A 44 5.04 -10.08 -4.49
C ILE A 44 3.63 -9.70 -4.94
N SER A 45 2.64 -10.45 -4.47
CA SER A 45 1.25 -10.10 -4.70
C SER A 45 0.92 -8.74 -4.07
N ARG A 46 0.19 -7.89 -4.81
CA ARG A 46 -0.20 -6.54 -4.36
C ARG A 46 -0.96 -6.60 -3.04
N LEU A 47 -0.75 -5.61 -2.17
CA LEU A 47 -1.53 -5.43 -0.96
C LEU A 47 -3.00 -5.16 -1.33
N GLN A 48 -3.90 -5.97 -0.81
CA GLN A 48 -5.34 -5.73 -0.85
C GLN A 48 -5.77 -5.39 0.57
N VAL A 49 -5.91 -4.10 0.86
CA VAL A 49 -6.44 -3.66 2.16
C VAL A 49 -7.93 -3.92 2.17
N VAL A 50 -8.41 -4.58 3.22
CA VAL A 50 -9.84 -4.91 3.38
C VAL A 50 -10.50 -3.83 4.22
N ILE A 51 -11.67 -3.36 3.78
CA ILE A 51 -12.50 -2.46 4.59
C ILE A 51 -13.42 -3.34 5.44
N PRO A 52 -13.37 -3.24 6.79
CA PRO A 52 -14.27 -3.98 7.68
C PRO A 52 -15.74 -3.63 7.42
N LEU A 53 -16.62 -4.61 7.53
CA LEU A 53 -18.07 -4.41 7.38
C LEU A 53 -18.62 -3.39 8.38
N THR A 54 -18.07 -3.37 9.60
CA THR A 54 -18.45 -2.44 10.67
C THR A 54 -18.33 -0.98 10.23
N PHE A 55 -17.29 -0.63 9.48
CA PHE A 55 -17.13 0.71 8.93
C PHE A 55 -18.28 1.09 7.98
N HIS A 56 -18.72 0.16 7.13
CA HIS A 56 -19.85 0.41 6.22
C HIS A 56 -21.18 0.59 6.98
N GLU A 57 -21.39 -0.17 8.06
CA GLU A 57 -22.56 -0.04 8.93
C GLU A 57 -22.60 1.33 9.62
N GLU A 58 -21.46 1.79 10.14
CA GLU A 58 -21.34 3.10 10.78
C GLU A 58 -21.55 4.25 9.79
N VAL A 59 -20.97 4.18 8.59
CA VAL A 59 -21.20 5.18 7.54
C VAL A 59 -22.68 5.27 7.17
N ARG A 60 -23.37 4.12 7.07
CA ARG A 60 -24.81 4.06 6.76
C ARG A 60 -25.64 4.72 7.86
N TYR A 61 -25.24 4.61 9.12
CA TYR A 61 -25.91 5.23 10.26
C TYR A 61 -25.99 6.76 10.12
N TYR A 62 -24.98 7.40 9.54
CA TYR A 62 -24.92 8.87 9.36
C TYR A 62 -25.78 9.41 8.20
N GLN A 63 -26.46 8.56 7.43
CA GLN A 63 -27.39 8.95 6.35
C GLN A 63 -26.84 10.02 5.40
N LEU A 64 -25.57 9.88 4.99
CA LEU A 64 -24.91 10.87 4.16
C LEU A 64 -25.65 11.11 2.83
N SER A 65 -25.59 12.36 2.33
CA SER A 65 -26.08 12.66 0.98
C SER A 65 -25.31 11.85 -0.08
N SER A 66 -25.89 11.67 -1.27
CA SER A 66 -25.20 10.98 -2.38
C SER A 66 -23.85 11.63 -2.73
N ARG A 67 -23.77 12.97 -2.67
CA ARG A 67 -22.53 13.72 -2.91
C ARG A 67 -21.47 13.43 -1.84
N ALA A 68 -21.88 13.37 -0.57
CA ALA A 68 -20.97 13.08 0.53
C ALA A 68 -20.47 11.63 0.48
N HIS A 69 -21.34 10.66 0.16
CA HIS A 69 -20.93 9.29 -0.13
C HIS A 69 -19.90 9.21 -1.26
N GLY A 70 -20.11 9.95 -2.36
CA GLY A 70 -19.14 9.98 -3.47
C GLY A 70 -17.80 10.64 -3.11
N ALA A 71 -17.79 11.61 -2.20
CA ALA A 71 -16.55 12.17 -1.66
C ALA A 71 -15.82 11.18 -0.75
N LEU A 72 -16.56 10.48 0.12
CA LEU A 72 -16.02 9.46 1.01
C LEU A 72 -15.42 8.29 0.23
N ALA A 73 -16.13 7.78 -0.78
CA ALA A 73 -15.65 6.69 -1.63
C ALA A 73 -14.32 7.05 -2.31
N ARG A 74 -14.24 8.24 -2.95
CA ARG A 74 -12.98 8.70 -3.55
C ARG A 74 -11.86 8.81 -2.53
N ARG A 75 -12.15 9.28 -1.32
CA ARG A 75 -11.14 9.40 -0.27
C ARG A 75 -10.66 8.03 0.24
N LEU A 76 -11.56 7.03 0.29
CA LEU A 76 -11.20 5.65 0.58
C LEU A 76 -10.30 5.09 -0.51
N ASP A 77 -10.66 5.25 -1.78
CA ASP A 77 -9.86 4.78 -2.91
C ASP A 77 -8.45 5.37 -2.89
N GLU A 78 -8.33 6.69 -2.71
CA GLU A 78 -7.02 7.38 -2.55
C GLU A 78 -6.21 6.80 -1.38
N MET A 79 -6.87 6.50 -0.26
CA MET A 79 -6.19 5.93 0.90
C MET A 79 -5.74 4.49 0.61
N LEU A 80 -6.58 3.66 -0.01
CA LEU A 80 -6.21 2.29 -0.39
C LEU A 80 -5.00 2.29 -1.34
N ASP A 81 -4.98 3.19 -2.33
CA ASP A 81 -3.86 3.36 -3.26
C ASP A 81 -2.57 3.75 -2.53
N LEU A 82 -2.64 4.65 -1.55
CA LEU A 82 -1.48 5.04 -0.74
C LEU A 82 -0.90 3.87 0.05
N TYR A 83 -1.74 3.05 0.70
CA TYR A 83 -1.27 1.85 1.41
C TYR A 83 -0.70 0.80 0.45
N ALA A 84 -1.33 0.60 -0.71
CA ALA A 84 -0.84 -0.31 -1.73
C ALA A 84 0.55 0.12 -2.24
N GLN A 85 0.73 1.42 -2.49
CA GLN A 85 2.01 1.99 -2.88
C GLN A 85 3.06 1.83 -1.77
N GLN A 86 2.72 2.16 -0.52
CA GLN A 86 3.63 2.02 0.62
C GLN A 86 4.10 0.57 0.80
N PHE A 87 3.20 -0.40 0.64
CA PHE A 87 3.57 -1.81 0.65
C PHE A 87 4.52 -2.15 -0.49
N HIS A 88 4.22 -1.73 -1.71
CA HIS A 88 5.06 -1.97 -2.87
C HIS A 88 6.47 -1.40 -2.68
N ASP A 89 6.58 -0.14 -2.26
CA ASP A 89 7.86 0.53 -2.05
C ASP A 89 8.67 -0.17 -0.95
N SER A 90 8.00 -0.60 0.13
CA SER A 90 8.63 -1.37 1.21
C SER A 90 9.12 -2.74 0.74
N CYS A 91 8.33 -3.45 -0.10
CA CYS A 91 8.73 -4.73 -0.69
C CYS A 91 9.95 -4.57 -1.61
N CYS A 92 9.93 -3.56 -2.48
CA CYS A 92 11.05 -3.23 -3.35
C CYS A 92 12.31 -2.91 -2.53
N GLY A 93 12.20 -2.10 -1.48
CA GLY A 93 13.32 -1.81 -0.59
C GLY A 93 13.87 -3.03 0.14
N LEU A 94 13.01 -3.95 0.58
CA LEU A 94 13.42 -5.20 1.24
C LEU A 94 14.12 -6.14 0.27
N THR A 95 13.59 -6.32 -0.93
CA THR A 95 14.17 -7.26 -1.93
C THR A 95 15.51 -6.76 -2.48
N GLN A 96 15.65 -5.45 -2.72
CA GLN A 96 16.90 -4.87 -3.25
C GLN A 96 18.06 -4.92 -2.24
N ASN A 97 17.77 -4.84 -0.95
CA ASN A 97 18.77 -4.80 0.11
C ASN A 97 18.92 -6.12 0.88
N ALA A 98 18.14 -7.15 0.53
CA ALA A 98 18.16 -8.43 1.24
C ALA A 98 19.49 -9.17 1.01
N VAL A 99 20.21 -9.40 2.10
CA VAL A 99 21.33 -10.35 2.14
C VAL A 99 20.80 -11.75 1.81
N PRO A 100 21.55 -12.64 1.14
CA PRO A 100 21.06 -13.98 0.75
C PRO A 100 20.41 -14.78 1.88
N GLN A 101 20.88 -14.60 3.12
CA GLN A 101 20.34 -15.26 4.32
C GLN A 101 18.91 -14.79 4.67
N LEU A 102 18.55 -13.55 4.33
CA LEU A 102 17.23 -12.97 4.57
C LEU A 102 16.20 -13.41 3.52
N GLN A 103 16.63 -13.91 2.35
CA GLN A 103 15.70 -14.31 1.29
C GLN A 103 14.74 -15.42 1.75
N ALA A 104 15.21 -16.35 2.58
CA ALA A 104 14.36 -17.40 3.16
C ALA A 104 13.31 -16.86 4.13
N LEU A 105 13.55 -15.69 4.74
CA LEU A 105 12.64 -15.04 5.68
C LEU A 105 11.74 -14.00 5.02
N LEU A 106 12.02 -13.60 3.77
CA LEU A 106 11.26 -12.57 3.06
C LEU A 106 9.74 -12.85 3.05
N PRO A 107 9.24 -14.06 2.74
CA PRO A 107 7.80 -14.33 2.76
C PRO A 107 7.16 -14.00 4.11
N GLN A 108 7.79 -14.41 5.22
CA GLN A 108 7.29 -14.13 6.56
C GLN A 108 7.34 -12.64 6.90
N ILE A 109 8.37 -11.92 6.45
CA ILE A 109 8.48 -10.47 6.64
C ILE A 109 7.38 -9.75 5.85
N LEU A 110 7.13 -10.18 4.60
CA LEU A 110 6.09 -9.61 3.76
C LEU A 110 4.69 -9.84 4.34
N ASP A 111 4.41 -11.01 4.92
CA ASP A 111 3.14 -11.31 5.58
C ASP A 111 2.94 -10.44 6.84
N LYS A 112 4.00 -10.23 7.62
CA LYS A 112 3.97 -9.32 8.77
C LYS A 112 3.74 -7.87 8.35
N LEU A 113 4.42 -7.43 7.29
CA LEU A 113 4.23 -6.09 6.73
C LEU A 113 2.79 -5.89 6.26
N ARG A 114 2.23 -6.87 5.54
CA ARG A 114 0.82 -6.88 5.10
C ARG A 114 -0.13 -6.73 6.29
N SER A 115 0.07 -7.56 7.32
CA SER A 115 -0.77 -7.56 8.51
C SER A 115 -0.66 -6.25 9.29
N SER A 116 0.54 -5.70 9.42
CA SER A 116 0.78 -4.43 10.13
C SER A 116 0.15 -3.24 9.40
N LEU A 117 0.20 -3.21 8.07
CA LEU A 117 -0.46 -2.15 7.28
C LEU A 117 -1.98 -2.24 7.36
N GLN A 118 -2.54 -3.47 7.34
CA GLN A 118 -3.98 -3.69 7.55
C GLN A 118 -4.40 -3.22 8.95
N ASP A 119 -3.67 -3.62 9.99
CA ASP A 119 -3.95 -3.21 11.37
C ASP A 119 -3.88 -1.68 11.54
N HIS A 120 -2.86 -1.03 10.97
CA HIS A 120 -2.75 0.42 10.99
C HIS A 120 -3.90 1.12 10.23
N PHE A 121 -4.33 0.55 9.10
CA PHE A 121 -5.48 1.06 8.36
C PHE A 121 -6.76 0.99 9.20
N GLU A 122 -7.00 -0.13 9.88
CA GLU A 122 -8.19 -0.33 10.71
C GLU A 122 -8.19 0.50 12.00
N THR A 123 -7.04 0.62 12.66
CA THR A 123 -6.92 1.29 13.96
C THR A 123 -6.72 2.80 13.87
N HIS A 124 -6.15 3.30 12.78
CA HIS A 124 -5.82 4.72 12.63
C HIS A 124 -6.42 5.36 11.37
N GLY A 125 -6.44 4.64 10.25
CA GLY A 125 -6.95 5.16 8.98
C GLY A 125 -8.46 5.36 8.99
N LEU A 126 -9.21 4.27 9.22
CA LEU A 126 -10.67 4.28 9.20
C LEU A 126 -11.30 5.15 10.29
N PRO A 127 -10.84 5.13 11.56
CA PRO A 127 -11.46 5.94 12.61
C PRO A 127 -11.36 7.44 12.32
N LYS A 128 -10.20 7.89 11.82
CA LYS A 128 -10.01 9.29 11.41
C LYS A 128 -10.97 9.69 10.29
N LEU A 129 -11.21 8.79 9.33
CA LEU A 129 -12.17 9.02 8.26
C LEU A 129 -13.60 9.07 8.81
N LEU A 130 -13.95 8.16 9.72
CA LEU A 130 -15.26 8.12 10.36
C LEU A 130 -15.54 9.37 11.20
N GLU A 131 -14.54 9.91 11.89
CA GLU A 131 -14.66 11.17 12.63
C GLU A 131 -15.04 12.34 11.71
N THR A 132 -14.41 12.42 10.54
CA THR A 132 -14.74 13.46 9.55
C THR A 132 -16.15 13.28 8.96
N VAL A 133 -16.58 12.04 8.75
CA VAL A 133 -17.95 11.71 8.35
C VAL A 133 -18.95 12.15 9.42
N LYS A 134 -18.66 11.86 10.69
CA LYS A 134 -19.50 12.24 11.83
C LYS A 134 -19.63 13.76 11.93
N GLN A 135 -18.52 14.50 11.87
CA GLN A 135 -18.51 15.97 11.89
C GLN A 135 -19.36 16.54 10.76
N TYR A 136 -19.21 16.02 9.53
CA TYR A 136 -20.00 16.46 8.40
C TYR A 136 -21.50 16.23 8.62
N ALA A 137 -21.89 15.06 9.16
CA ALA A 137 -23.29 14.74 9.43
C ALA A 137 -23.91 15.61 10.53
N GLU A 138 -23.14 15.99 11.55
CA GLU A 138 -23.55 16.92 12.60
C GLU A 138 -23.76 18.35 12.05
N GLU A 139 -22.88 18.80 11.15
CA GLU A 139 -22.98 20.12 10.51
C GLU A 139 -24.07 20.21 9.44
N HIS A 140 -24.40 19.09 8.81
CA HIS A 140 -25.36 19.01 7.70
C HIS A 140 -26.49 18.01 8.02
N PRO A 141 -27.32 18.28 9.03
CA PRO A 141 -28.39 17.38 9.40
C PRO A 141 -29.37 17.20 8.23
N PRO A 142 -29.95 16.00 8.07
CA PRO A 142 -30.93 15.74 7.02
C PRO A 142 -32.07 16.75 7.14
N ARG A 143 -32.29 17.49 6.06
CA ARG A 143 -33.26 18.60 6.02
C ARG A 143 -34.63 18.07 6.45
N PRO A 144 -35.32 18.69 7.43
CA PRO A 144 -36.67 18.27 7.79
C PRO A 144 -37.53 18.34 6.54
N SER A 145 -38.20 17.23 6.23
CA SER A 145 -39.12 17.13 5.10
C SER A 145 -40.24 18.13 5.34
N THR A 146 -40.12 19.34 4.78
CA THR A 146 -41.22 20.28 4.75
C THR A 146 -42.35 19.59 4.00
N PRO A 147 -43.54 19.39 4.61
CA PRO A 147 -44.62 18.71 3.94
C PRO A 147 -44.95 19.45 2.63
N PRO A 148 -45.28 18.73 1.55
CA PRO A 148 -45.64 19.35 0.29
C PRO A 148 -46.81 20.34 0.55
N PRO A 149 -46.78 21.53 -0.06
CA PRO A 149 -47.86 22.49 0.11
C PRO A 149 -49.19 21.84 -0.29
N PRO A 150 -50.29 22.10 0.43
CA PRO A 150 -51.58 21.48 0.15
C PRO A 150 -51.98 21.74 -1.30
N THR A 151 -52.51 20.70 -1.95
CA THR A 151 -53.03 20.78 -3.32
C THR A 151 -54.03 21.92 -3.42
N ARG A 152 -53.76 22.90 -4.29
CA ARG A 152 -54.72 23.95 -4.61
C ARG A 152 -55.96 23.26 -5.19
N GLN A 153 -57.05 23.23 -4.43
CA GLN A 153 -58.33 22.77 -4.92
C GLN A 153 -58.67 23.61 -6.16
N SER A 154 -58.69 22.99 -7.34
CA SER A 154 -59.18 23.66 -8.54
C SER A 154 -60.68 23.87 -8.34
N SER A 155 -61.08 25.13 -8.16
CA SER A 155 -62.47 25.55 -8.21
C SER A 155 -63.01 25.20 -9.60
N VAL A 156 -63.77 24.11 -9.67
CA VAL A 156 -64.53 23.73 -10.88
C VAL A 156 -65.61 24.80 -11.06
N PRO A 157 -65.69 25.47 -12.23
CA PRO A 157 -66.76 26.43 -12.48
C PRO A 157 -68.09 25.69 -12.58
N ALA A 158 -69.09 26.15 -11.82
CA ALA A 158 -70.48 25.74 -12.01
C ALA A 158 -70.96 26.31 -13.35
N TYR A 159 -70.95 25.50 -14.41
CA TYR A 159 -71.77 25.80 -15.58
C TYR A 159 -73.22 25.52 -15.22
N GLU A 160 -73.99 26.60 -15.11
CA GLU A 160 -75.44 26.59 -14.93
C GLU A 160 -76.13 25.99 -16.15
N ALA A 161 -77.27 25.33 -15.89
CA ALA A 161 -78.13 24.63 -16.83
C ALA A 161 -79.04 25.57 -17.65
#